data_AF-A0A7X7TRJ2-F1
#
_entry.id   AF-A0A7X7TRJ2-F1
#
_cell.length_a   1.000
_cell.length_b   1.000
_cell.length_c   1.000
_cell.angle_alpha   90.00
_cell.angle_beta   90.00
_cell.angle_gamma   90.00
#
_symmetry.space_group_name_H-M   'P 1'
#
loop_
_entity.id
_entity.type
_entity.pdbx_description
1 polymer ?
#
loop_
_entity_poly.entity_id
_entity_poly.type
_entity_poly.pdbx_seq_one_letter_code
_entity_poly.pdbx_strand_id
1 'polypeptide(L)'
;MRESNEVVKSSKGDQWEFSMSLPTTLEEAIELYTKEGALFLLNSGLKVKKQGIARDGFRQGKSREEVEKLVEDYRPGGGSSRSKKDRALDLIMDKANDLSLNPELKREVQDFF
;
A
#
# COMPACT_ATOMS: atom_id res chain seq x y z
N MET A 1 21.20 -12.57 2.43
CA MET A 1 20.18 -13.39 3.11
C MET A 1 20.02 -12.90 4.54
N ARG A 2 18.78 -12.80 5.03
CA ARG A 2 18.45 -12.45 6.41
C ARG A 2 17.67 -13.60 7.05
N GLU A 3 18.14 -14.06 8.21
CA GLU A 3 17.37 -14.94 9.07
C GLU A 3 16.25 -14.16 9.78
N SER A 4 15.04 -14.70 9.74
CA SER A 4 13.89 -14.25 10.55
C SER A 4 13.49 -15.37 11.49
N ASN A 5 13.47 -15.09 12.79
CA ASN A 5 12.98 -16.02 13.80
C ASN A 5 11.51 -15.73 14.04
N GLU A 6 10.66 -16.71 13.78
CA GLU A 6 9.21 -16.58 13.90
C GLU A 6 8.67 -17.50 14.99
N VAL A 7 7.59 -17.05 15.63
CA VAL A 7 6.82 -17.85 16.58
C VAL A 7 5.41 -18.04 16.04
N VAL A 8 5.00 -19.29 15.86
CA VAL A 8 3.67 -19.64 15.37
C VAL A 8 2.88 -20.43 16.40
N LYS A 9 1.57 -20.22 16.43
CA LYS A 9 0.63 -20.97 17.27
C LYS A 9 -0.10 -22.02 16.45
N SER A 10 -0.08 -23.26 16.91
CA SER A 10 -0.89 -24.34 16.35
C SER A 10 -2.37 -24.13 16.67
N SER A 11 -3.26 -24.79 15.94
CA SER A 11 -4.70 -24.81 16.26
C SER A 11 -5.02 -25.44 17.62
N LYS A 12 -4.08 -26.20 18.20
CA LYS A 12 -4.19 -26.81 19.53
C LYS A 12 -3.65 -25.91 20.66
N GLY A 13 -3.12 -24.74 20.31
CA GLY A 13 -2.59 -23.76 21.27
C GLY A 13 -1.08 -23.89 21.54
N ASP A 14 -0.41 -24.88 20.96
CA ASP A 14 1.04 -25.05 21.08
C ASP A 14 1.78 -23.92 20.39
N GLN A 15 2.91 -23.48 20.97
CA GLN A 15 3.78 -22.48 20.38
C GLN A 15 5.05 -23.15 19.85
N TRP A 16 5.43 -22.77 18.62
CA TRP A 16 6.60 -23.28 17.94
C TRP A 16 7.46 -22.12 17.46
N GLU A 17 8.76 -22.21 17.72
CA GLU A 17 9.75 -21.26 17.24
C GLU A 17 10.55 -21.89 16.09
N PHE A 18 10.83 -21.12 15.05
CA PHE A 18 11.68 -21.57 13.94
C PHE A 18 12.36 -20.39 13.26
N SER A 19 13.50 -20.65 12.61
CA SER A 19 14.18 -19.68 11.74
C SER A 19 13.81 -19.92 10.28
N MET A 20 13.65 -18.84 9.53
CA MET A 20 13.54 -18.85 8.09
C MET A 20 14.57 -17.90 7.45
N SER A 21 15.26 -18.37 6.42
CA SER A 21 16.18 -17.55 5.64
C SER A 21 15.43 -16.88 4.50
N LEU A 22 15.49 -15.55 4.42
CA LEU A 22 14.82 -14.77 3.39
C LEU A 22 15.84 -13.97 2.56
N PRO A 23 15.65 -13.87 1.23
CA PRO A 23 16.45 -12.99 0.40
C PRO A 23 16.23 -11.53 0.79
N THR A 24 17.30 -10.77 0.77
CA THR A 24 17.33 -9.34 1.10
C THR A 24 17.47 -8.44 -0.12
N THR A 25 17.82 -9.02 -1.27
CA THR A 25 17.95 -8.32 -2.55
C THR A 25 17.23 -9.08 -3.66
N LEU A 26 17.00 -8.40 -4.79
CA LEU A 26 16.40 -9.04 -5.96
C LEU A 26 17.35 -10.07 -6.56
N GLU A 27 18.64 -9.77 -6.56
CA GLU A 27 19.70 -10.64 -7.06
C GLU A 27 19.74 -11.96 -6.28
N GLU A 28 19.70 -11.90 -4.94
CA GLU A 28 19.62 -13.09 -4.09
C GLU A 28 18.33 -13.90 -4.35
N ALA A 29 17.20 -13.23 -4.55
CA ALA A 29 15.94 -13.90 -4.84
C ALA A 29 15.96 -14.60 -6.21
N ILE A 30 16.57 -13.98 -7.22
CA ILE A 30 16.73 -14.56 -8.56
C ILE A 30 17.68 -15.76 -8.53
N GLU A 31 18.79 -15.66 -7.78
CA GLU A 31 19.74 -16.76 -7.62
C GLU A 31 19.07 -17.98 -6.97
N LEU A 32 18.27 -17.76 -5.93
CA LEU A 32 17.59 -18.85 -5.21
C LEU A 32 16.40 -19.45 -5.96
N TYR A 33 15.59 -18.62 -6.59
CA TYR A 33 14.27 -19.03 -7.09
C TYR A 33 14.12 -18.95 -8.60
N THR A 34 15.16 -18.59 -9.35
CA THR A 34 15.09 -18.12 -10.75
C THR A 34 14.32 -16.81 -10.89
N LYS A 35 14.45 -16.17 -12.05
CA LYS A 35 13.74 -14.93 -12.35
C LYS A 35 12.23 -15.13 -12.34
N GLU A 36 11.76 -16.22 -12.95
CA GLU A 36 10.35 -16.58 -13.04
C GLU A 36 9.79 -16.92 -11.66
N GLY A 37 10.52 -17.68 -10.86
CA GLY A 37 10.09 -18.03 -9.50
C GLY A 37 10.09 -16.84 -8.55
N ALA A 38 11.09 -15.96 -8.62
CA ALA A 38 11.11 -14.72 -7.84
C ALA A 38 9.91 -13.82 -8.17
N LEU A 39 9.59 -13.67 -9.47
CA LEU A 39 8.41 -12.93 -9.92
C LEU A 39 7.09 -13.59 -9.46
N PHE A 40 7.01 -14.92 -9.52
CA PHE A 40 5.86 -15.66 -9.04
C PHE A 40 5.62 -15.46 -7.53
N LEU A 41 6.67 -15.51 -6.72
CA LEU A 41 6.60 -15.26 -5.28
C LEU A 41 6.16 -13.82 -4.98
N LEU A 42 6.72 -12.84 -5.68
CA LEU A 42 6.32 -11.43 -5.57
C LEU A 42 4.84 -11.24 -5.87
N ASN A 43 4.37 -11.81 -6.99
CA ASN A 43 2.96 -11.71 -7.39
C ASN A 43 2.03 -12.43 -6.42
N SER A 44 2.45 -13.56 -5.86
CA SER A 44 1.68 -14.32 -4.86
C SER A 44 1.47 -13.49 -3.58
N GLY A 45 2.53 -12.83 -3.09
CA GLY A 45 2.42 -11.91 -1.95
C GLY A 45 1.55 -10.69 -2.25
N LEU A 46 1.73 -10.09 -3.43
CA LEU A 46 0.93 -8.93 -3.86
C LEU A 46 -0.56 -9.27 -3.95
N LYS A 47 -0.91 -10.44 -4.49
CA LYS A 47 -2.28 -10.96 -4.56
C LYS A 47 -2.91 -11.05 -3.17
N VAL A 48 -2.22 -11.66 -2.20
CA VAL A 48 -2.73 -11.80 -0.82
C VAL A 48 -3.00 -10.43 -0.20
N LYS A 49 -2.10 -9.46 -0.41
CA LYS A 49 -2.26 -8.11 0.11
C LYS A 49 -3.45 -7.38 -0.51
N LYS A 50 -3.60 -7.45 -1.85
CA LYS A 50 -4.75 -6.89 -2.57
C LYS A 50 -6.07 -7.52 -2.13
N GLN A 51 -6.10 -8.83 -1.92
CA GLN A 51 -7.27 -9.52 -1.36
C GLN A 51 -7.59 -9.06 0.07
N GLY A 52 -6.59 -8.78 0.90
CA GLY A 52 -6.79 -8.18 2.22
C GLY A 52 -7.48 -6.83 2.16
N ILE A 53 -7.01 -5.94 1.28
CA ILE A 53 -7.62 -4.63 1.03
C ILE A 53 -9.07 -4.77 0.59
N ALA A 54 -9.34 -5.70 -0.34
CA ALA A 54 -10.71 -5.95 -0.79
C ALA A 54 -11.62 -6.44 0.35
N ARG A 55 -11.14 -7.41 1.15
CA ARG A 55 -11.87 -7.93 2.31
C ARG A 55 -12.20 -6.84 3.31
N ASP A 56 -11.24 -5.96 3.61
CA ASP A 56 -11.45 -4.85 4.54
C ASP A 56 -12.43 -3.81 3.99
N GLY A 57 -12.34 -3.49 2.69
CA GLY A 57 -13.29 -2.59 2.03
C GLY A 57 -14.72 -3.10 2.06
N PHE A 58 -14.94 -4.39 1.75
CA PHE A 58 -16.27 -5.00 1.87
C PHE A 58 -16.76 -5.08 3.32
N ARG A 59 -15.87 -5.36 4.29
CA ARG A 59 -16.24 -5.34 5.71
C ARG A 59 -16.69 -3.95 6.18
N GLN A 60 -16.17 -2.88 5.56
CA GLN A 60 -16.58 -1.49 5.80
C GLN A 60 -17.86 -1.09 5.05
N GLY A 61 -18.49 -2.00 4.30
CA GLY A 61 -19.72 -1.73 3.57
C GLY A 61 -19.55 -0.94 2.26
N LYS A 62 -18.32 -0.86 1.73
CA LYS A 62 -18.05 -0.19 0.44
C LYS A 62 -18.67 -0.94 -0.73
N SER A 63 -19.00 -0.21 -1.80
CA SER A 63 -19.47 -0.81 -3.04
C SER A 63 -18.36 -1.60 -3.73
N ARG A 64 -18.75 -2.44 -4.69
CA ARG A 64 -17.80 -3.21 -5.50
C ARG A 64 -16.82 -2.30 -6.24
N GLU A 65 -17.32 -1.24 -6.85
CA GLU A 65 -16.55 -0.27 -7.63
C GLU A 65 -15.54 0.47 -6.74
N GLU A 66 -15.95 0.86 -5.54
CA GLU A 66 -15.05 1.48 -4.56
C GLU A 66 -13.94 0.51 -4.13
N VAL A 67 -14.27 -0.77 -3.92
CA VAL A 67 -13.29 -1.81 -3.57
C VAL A 67 -12.33 -2.08 -4.72
N GLU A 68 -12.82 -2.21 -5.95
CA GLU A 68 -11.98 -2.41 -7.13
C GLU A 68 -10.99 -1.26 -7.30
N LYS A 69 -11.44 -0.01 -7.11
CA LYS A 69 -10.57 1.17 -7.10
C LYS A 69 -9.49 1.11 -6.02
N LEU A 70 -9.84 0.74 -4.79
CA LEU A 70 -8.85 0.59 -3.71
C LEU A 70 -7.78 -0.47 -4.00
N VAL A 71 -8.17 -1.56 -4.65
CA VAL A 71 -7.27 -2.65 -5.06
C VAL A 71 -6.39 -2.22 -6.24
N GLU A 72 -6.93 -1.46 -7.18
CA GLU A 72 -6.22 -0.90 -8.32
C GLU A 72 -5.21 0.16 -7.87
N ASP A 73 -5.60 1.06 -6.98
CA ASP A 73 -4.78 2.15 -6.45
C ASP A 73 -3.65 1.66 -5.53
N TYR A 74 -3.70 0.40 -5.07
CA TYR A 74 -2.67 -0.14 -4.20
C TYR A 74 -1.30 -0.17 -4.91
N ARG A 75 -0.35 0.57 -4.35
CA ARG A 75 1.07 0.60 -4.74
C ARG A 75 1.93 0.25 -3.51
N PRO A 76 2.64 -0.89 -3.50
CA PRO A 76 3.64 -1.18 -2.46
C PRO A 76 4.65 -0.03 -2.37
N GLY A 77 4.93 0.47 -1.15
CA GLY A 77 5.82 1.63 -0.94
C GLY A 77 5.24 3.01 -1.33
N GLY A 78 4.09 3.05 -2.02
CA GLY A 78 3.43 4.30 -2.44
C GLY A 78 2.66 5.02 -1.33
N GLY A 79 2.43 4.36 -0.18
CA GLY A 79 1.84 5.01 1.00
C GLY A 79 2.79 6.02 1.68
N SER A 80 4.09 5.92 1.41
CA SER A 80 5.14 6.78 1.95
C SER A 80 5.62 7.87 0.97
N SER A 81 5.12 7.90 -0.27
CA SER A 81 5.63 8.82 -1.31
C SER A 81 4.61 9.78 -1.93
N ARG A 82 3.31 9.70 -1.62
CA ARG A 82 2.42 10.85 -1.91
C ARG A 82 2.82 11.98 -0.99
N SER A 83 3.55 12.95 -1.51
CA SER A 83 4.02 14.06 -0.70
C SER A 83 2.80 14.83 -0.19
N LYS A 84 2.90 15.48 0.98
CA LYS A 84 1.83 16.35 1.49
C LYS A 84 1.40 17.40 0.46
N LYS A 85 2.28 17.74 -0.51
CA LYS A 85 1.99 18.66 -1.60
C LYS A 85 1.00 18.08 -2.62
N ASP A 86 1.08 16.79 -2.94
CA ASP A 86 0.14 16.17 -3.91
C ASP A 86 -1.27 16.13 -3.32
N ARG A 87 -1.36 15.83 -2.03
CA ARG A 87 -2.63 15.85 -1.29
C ARG A 87 -3.18 17.27 -1.10
N ALA A 88 -2.31 18.27 -0.94
CA ALA A 88 -2.72 19.67 -0.88
C ALA A 88 -3.16 20.18 -2.26
N LEU A 89 -2.51 19.75 -3.34
CA LEU A 89 -2.88 20.10 -4.71
C LEU A 89 -4.26 19.55 -5.06
N ASP A 90 -4.54 18.28 -4.73
CA ASP A 90 -5.86 17.67 -4.93
C ASP A 90 -6.95 18.44 -4.17
N LEU A 91 -6.69 18.85 -2.92
CA LEU A 91 -7.62 19.66 -2.12
C LEU A 91 -7.85 21.06 -2.70
N ILE A 92 -6.81 21.69 -3.25
CA ILE A 92 -6.91 23.01 -3.91
C ILE A 92 -7.70 22.88 -5.21
N MET A 93 -7.50 21.81 -5.98
CA MET A 93 -8.20 21.56 -7.24
C MET A 93 -9.69 21.24 -7.00
N ASP A 94 -10.01 20.42 -5.99
CA ASP A 94 -11.40 20.14 -5.57
C ASP A 94 -12.14 21.39 -5.07
N LYS A 95 -11.39 22.38 -4.56
CA LYS A 95 -11.90 23.66 -4.07
C LYS A 95 -11.66 24.84 -5.02
N ALA A 96 -11.21 24.57 -6.25
CA ALA A 96 -10.84 25.61 -7.20
C ALA A 96 -12.04 26.49 -7.61
N ASN A 97 -13.25 25.91 -7.67
CA ASN A 97 -14.47 26.68 -7.91
C ASN A 97 -14.78 27.63 -6.74
N ASP A 98 -14.64 27.16 -5.50
CA ASP A 98 -14.85 27.97 -4.28
C ASP A 98 -13.80 29.10 -4.18
N LEU A 99 -12.55 28.84 -4.58
CA LEU A 99 -11.46 29.84 -4.67
C LEU A 99 -11.67 30.88 -5.78
N SER A 100 -12.33 30.49 -6.88
CA SER A 100 -12.63 31.41 -7.99
C SER A 100 -13.76 32.39 -7.65
N LEU A 101 -14.67 31.97 -6.77
CA LEU A 101 -15.86 32.72 -6.36
C LEU A 101 -15.63 33.58 -5.12
N ASN A 102 -14.49 33.45 -4.43
CA ASN A 102 -14.17 34.21 -3.23
C ASN A 102 -12.78 34.87 -3.32
N PRO A 103 -12.70 36.13 -3.77
CA PRO A 103 -11.44 36.84 -4.01
C PRO A 103 -10.54 37.00 -2.77
N GLU A 104 -11.12 37.06 -1.57
CA GLU A 104 -10.35 37.19 -0.32
C GLU A 104 -9.62 35.89 0.03
N LEU A 105 -10.32 34.75 -0.10
CA LEU A 105 -9.76 33.42 0.17
C LEU A 105 -8.60 33.09 -0.79
N LYS A 106 -8.73 33.51 -2.06
CA LYS A 106 -7.65 33.37 -3.06
C LYS A 106 -6.38 34.12 -2.66
N ARG A 107 -6.54 35.29 -2.04
CA ARG A 107 -5.44 36.16 -1.64
C ARG A 107 -4.71 35.59 -0.42
N GLU A 108 -5.44 35.09 0.57
CA GLU A 108 -4.86 34.41 1.74
C GLU A 108 -4.06 33.15 1.37
N VAL A 109 -4.53 32.38 0.38
CA VAL A 109 -3.81 31.18 -0.09
C VAL A 109 -2.55 31.53 -0.87
N GLN A 110 -2.54 32.63 -1.63
CA GLN A 110 -1.35 33.08 -2.38
C GLN A 110 -0.23 33.57 -1.46
N ASP A 111 -0.57 34.21 -0.33
CA ASP A 111 0.43 34.71 0.64
C ASP A 111 1.07 33.58 1.49
N PHE A 112 0.52 32.36 1.44
CA PHE A 112 1.00 31.20 2.20
C PHE A 112 2.06 30.35 1.47
N PHE A 113 2.35 30.64 0.20
CA PHE A 113 3.32 29.94 -0.65
C PHE A 113 4.42 30.88 -1.16
#